data_AF-A0A3P6RLV2-F1
#
_entry.id   AF-A0A3P6RLV2-F1
#
_cell.length_a   1.000
_cell.length_b   1.000
_cell.length_c   1.000
_cell.angle_alpha   90.00
_cell.angle_beta   90.00
_cell.angle_gamma   90.00
#
_symmetry.space_group_name_H-M   'P 1'
#
loop_
_entity.id
_entity.type
_entity.pdbx_description
1 polymer ?
#
loop_
_entity_poly.entity_id
_entity_poly.type
_entity_poly.pdbx_seq_one_letter_code
_entity_poly.pdbx_strand_id
1 'polypeptide(L)'
;MVTPLSSLKPIGNIVLICCTFFIIFGILGVQLFKGMMFHCVGPDIANVTNRSDCLRDPRNKWVNHRYNFDNLGQALMSLFVLSSKDGWVSIMYQGIDAVGVDLQPVENYNEWRMIYFISFLLLVGFFVLNMFVGVVVENFHKCKEALEKEMREKAREKRLQRKLKRQKYEESMAGRKKKVKKNQPYWHNYGTTRMFLNGVVTSKYFDLAIAAVIGINVISMAMEFYMMPPGLKYVLKALNYFFTAVFTLEAAMKLVALGVRRWNRLDMFIVFLSVAGIIFEEFEALELPINPTIIRVMRVLRIARG
;
A
#
# COMPACT_ATOMS: atom_id res chain seq x y z
N MET A 1 -7.55 23.08 18.09
CA MET A 1 -8.52 22.00 17.84
C MET A 1 -9.60 22.54 16.93
N VAL A 2 -9.55 22.22 15.64
CA VAL A 2 -10.64 22.57 14.71
C VAL A 2 -11.66 21.43 14.82
N THR A 3 -12.86 21.74 15.30
CA THR A 3 -13.96 20.80 15.49
C THR A 3 -14.35 20.13 14.16
N PRO A 4 -14.54 18.80 14.12
CA PRO A 4 -15.05 18.08 12.94
C PRO A 4 -16.37 18.66 12.40
N LEU A 5 -17.18 19.25 13.28
CA LEU A 5 -18.50 19.80 12.99
C LEU A 5 -18.51 20.98 12.01
N SER A 6 -17.46 21.81 11.98
CA SER A 6 -17.40 22.95 11.05
C SER A 6 -17.07 22.55 9.62
N SER A 7 -16.51 21.34 9.41
CA SER A 7 -16.19 20.79 8.08
C SER A 7 -17.34 19.95 7.48
N LEU A 8 -18.42 19.72 8.23
CA LEU A 8 -19.57 18.92 7.79
C LEU A 8 -20.63 19.72 7.00
N LYS A 9 -20.59 21.06 7.06
CA LYS A 9 -21.57 21.93 6.40
C LYS A 9 -21.71 21.70 4.87
N PRO A 10 -20.62 21.59 4.08
CA PRO A 10 -20.76 21.32 2.65
C PRO A 10 -21.15 19.86 2.35
N ILE A 11 -20.88 18.94 3.27
CA ILE A 11 -21.12 17.49 3.11
C ILE A 11 -22.60 17.13 3.40
N GLY A 12 -23.27 17.93 4.24
CA GLY A 12 -24.66 17.70 4.66
C GLY A 12 -25.64 17.52 3.49
N ASN A 13 -25.46 18.27 2.40
CA ASN A 13 -26.33 18.14 1.22
C ASN A 13 -26.19 16.77 0.55
N ILE A 14 -24.97 16.26 0.41
CA ILE A 14 -24.72 14.95 -0.22
C ILE A 14 -25.27 13.83 0.67
N VAL A 15 -25.07 13.93 1.99
CA VAL A 15 -25.60 12.96 2.96
C VAL A 15 -27.12 12.94 2.93
N LEU A 16 -27.78 14.10 2.91
CA LEU A 16 -29.24 14.20 2.82
C LEU A 16 -29.80 13.57 1.53
N ILE A 17 -29.14 13.83 0.40
CA ILE A 17 -29.48 13.21 -0.90
C ILE A 17 -29.32 11.68 -0.80
N CYS A 18 -28.20 11.21 -0.25
CA CYS A 18 -27.94 9.79 -0.07
C CYS A 18 -29.01 9.11 0.81
N CYS A 19 -29.35 9.71 1.96
CA CYS A 19 -30.42 9.21 2.83
C CYS A 19 -31.77 9.14 2.11
N THR A 20 -32.09 10.12 1.26
CA THR A 20 -33.32 10.13 0.46
C THR A 20 -33.35 8.96 -0.52
N PHE A 21 -32.25 8.69 -1.22
CA PHE A 21 -32.13 7.52 -2.11
C PHE A 21 -32.23 6.20 -1.34
N PHE A 22 -31.65 6.09 -0.15
CA PHE A 22 -31.79 4.90 0.69
C PHE A 22 -33.26 4.62 1.04
N ILE A 23 -34.03 5.66 1.37
CA ILE A 23 -35.47 5.51 1.65
C ILE A 23 -36.22 5.08 0.38
N ILE A 24 -35.96 5.69 -0.77
CA ILE A 24 -36.60 5.32 -2.05
C ILE A 24 -36.32 3.86 -2.40
N PHE A 25 -35.05 3.44 -2.36
CA PHE A 25 -34.65 2.07 -2.62
C PHE A 25 -35.19 1.09 -1.56
N GLY A 26 -35.32 1.55 -0.31
CA GLY A 26 -35.92 0.78 0.78
C GLY A 26 -37.39 0.49 0.51
N ILE A 27 -38.16 1.51 0.15
CA ILE A 27 -39.59 1.35 -0.22
C ILE A 27 -39.73 0.46 -1.44
N LEU A 28 -38.92 0.67 -2.47
CA LEU A 28 -38.94 -0.15 -3.69
C LEU A 28 -38.57 -1.61 -3.39
N GLY A 29 -37.57 -1.86 -2.55
CA GLY A 29 -37.18 -3.19 -2.10
C GLY A 29 -38.30 -3.89 -1.33
N VAL A 30 -39.00 -3.17 -0.44
CA VAL A 30 -40.19 -3.72 0.24
C VAL A 30 -41.26 -4.14 -0.75
N GLN A 31 -41.54 -3.34 -1.79
CA GLN A 31 -42.55 -3.74 -2.78
C GLN A 31 -42.12 -4.93 -3.63
N LEU A 32 -40.82 -5.08 -3.90
CA LEU A 32 -40.30 -6.19 -4.71
C LEU A 32 -40.15 -7.51 -3.95
N PHE A 33 -39.86 -7.48 -2.65
CA PHE A 33 -39.39 -8.67 -1.92
C PHE A 33 -40.15 -8.99 -0.63
N LYS A 34 -41.13 -8.18 -0.20
CA LYS A 34 -41.87 -8.42 1.05
C LYS A 34 -42.43 -9.84 1.12
N GLY A 35 -42.10 -10.55 2.19
CA GLY A 35 -42.58 -11.91 2.45
C GLY A 35 -41.98 -13.00 1.54
N MET A 36 -41.05 -12.68 0.65
CA MET A 36 -40.50 -13.63 -0.34
C MET A 36 -39.13 -14.20 0.04
N MET A 37 -38.49 -13.69 1.10
CA MET A 37 -37.14 -14.09 1.56
C MET A 37 -37.17 -15.15 2.67
N PHE A 38 -38.27 -15.89 2.79
CA PHE A 38 -38.34 -17.03 3.69
C PHE A 38 -37.81 -18.29 3.01
N HIS A 39 -37.22 -19.18 3.80
CA HIS A 39 -36.74 -20.48 3.35
C HIS A 39 -36.95 -21.54 4.43
N CYS A 40 -37.09 -22.79 3.98
CA CYS A 40 -37.10 -23.94 4.87
C CYS A 40 -35.67 -24.32 5.30
N VAL A 41 -35.50 -24.66 6.58
CA VAL A 41 -34.25 -25.21 7.15
C VAL A 41 -34.57 -26.50 7.88
N GLY A 42 -33.85 -27.58 7.59
CA GLY A 42 -33.99 -28.88 8.22
C GLY A 42 -33.20 -29.99 7.50
N PRO A 43 -33.36 -31.27 7.89
CA PRO A 43 -32.59 -32.39 7.33
C PRO A 43 -32.99 -32.77 5.90
N ASP A 44 -34.28 -32.70 5.55
CA ASP A 44 -34.82 -33.20 4.27
C ASP A 44 -35.57 -32.08 3.51
N ILE A 45 -34.83 -31.24 2.77
CA ILE A 45 -35.37 -30.04 2.09
C ILE A 45 -35.54 -30.22 0.56
N ALA A 46 -34.97 -31.27 -0.02
CA ALA A 46 -34.87 -31.42 -1.48
C ALA A 46 -36.21 -31.40 -2.24
N ASN A 47 -37.31 -31.85 -1.60
CA ASN A 47 -38.64 -31.93 -2.20
C ASN A 47 -39.64 -30.88 -1.65
N VAL A 48 -39.16 -29.86 -0.93
CA VAL A 48 -40.02 -28.83 -0.33
C VAL A 48 -40.24 -27.70 -1.34
N THR A 49 -41.50 -27.44 -1.72
CA THR A 49 -41.83 -26.40 -2.70
C THR A 49 -42.43 -25.14 -2.09
N ASN A 50 -43.10 -25.28 -0.94
CA ASN A 50 -43.78 -24.19 -0.26
C ASN A 50 -43.67 -24.34 1.27
N ARG A 51 -44.14 -23.32 1.99
CA ARG A 51 -44.16 -23.31 3.46
C ARG A 51 -44.94 -24.47 4.05
N SER A 52 -46.09 -24.83 3.47
CA SER A 52 -46.94 -25.91 3.97
C SER A 52 -46.22 -27.25 3.92
N ASP A 53 -45.49 -27.53 2.85
CA ASP A 53 -44.66 -28.72 2.67
C ASP A 53 -43.51 -28.74 3.67
N CYS A 54 -42.85 -27.58 3.90
CA CYS A 54 -41.80 -27.45 4.91
C CYS A 54 -42.33 -27.86 6.29
N LEU A 55 -43.51 -27.35 6.67
CA LEU A 55 -44.13 -27.59 7.98
C LEU A 55 -44.76 -28.99 8.14
N ARG A 56 -44.81 -29.83 7.10
CA ARG A 56 -45.25 -31.23 7.24
C ARG A 56 -44.27 -32.07 8.05
N ASP A 57 -42.96 -31.79 7.94
CA ASP A 57 -41.96 -32.41 8.78
C ASP A 57 -41.76 -31.55 10.04
N PRO A 58 -42.02 -32.07 11.26
CA PRO A 58 -41.83 -31.31 12.49
C PRO A 58 -40.36 -30.94 12.77
N ARG A 59 -39.39 -31.53 12.08
CA ARG A 59 -37.95 -31.20 12.20
C ARG A 59 -37.57 -29.95 11.40
N ASN A 60 -38.38 -29.58 10.40
CA ASN A 60 -38.13 -28.44 9.53
C ASN A 60 -38.65 -27.14 10.14
N LYS A 61 -38.01 -26.02 9.80
CA LYS A 61 -38.41 -24.67 10.23
C LYS A 61 -38.47 -23.72 9.05
N TRP A 62 -39.58 -23.01 8.92
CA TRP A 62 -39.73 -21.92 7.96
C TRP A 62 -39.21 -20.62 8.58
N VAL A 63 -38.03 -20.19 8.15
CA VAL A 63 -37.33 -19.05 8.75
C VAL A 63 -37.06 -17.97 7.71
N ASN A 64 -37.02 -16.72 8.17
CA ASN A 64 -36.66 -15.59 7.32
C ASN A 64 -35.14 -15.38 7.33
N HIS A 65 -34.58 -14.86 6.25
CA HIS A 65 -33.21 -14.37 6.27
C HIS A 65 -33.06 -13.18 7.23
N ARG A 66 -31.88 -13.07 7.86
CA ARG A 66 -31.57 -12.01 8.83
C ARG A 66 -31.65 -10.61 8.21
N TYR A 67 -31.25 -10.49 6.95
CA TYR A 67 -31.34 -9.27 6.15
C TYR A 67 -32.43 -9.50 5.10
N ASN A 68 -33.58 -8.85 5.29
CA ASN A 68 -34.75 -8.99 4.43
C ASN A 68 -35.39 -7.62 4.15
N PHE A 69 -36.51 -7.63 3.41
CA PHE A 69 -37.22 -6.43 2.96
C PHE A 69 -38.71 -6.46 3.37
N ASP A 70 -39.06 -7.06 4.51
CA ASP A 70 -40.47 -7.17 4.93
C ASP A 70 -41.07 -5.84 5.40
N ASN A 71 -40.24 -4.94 5.90
CA ASN A 71 -40.62 -3.60 6.30
C ASN A 71 -39.49 -2.61 6.02
N LEU A 72 -39.81 -1.32 6.02
CA LEU A 72 -38.85 -0.27 5.67
C LEU A 72 -37.60 -0.28 6.57
N GLY A 73 -37.75 -0.55 7.86
CA GLY A 73 -36.61 -0.60 8.79
C GLY A 73 -35.64 -1.74 8.46
N GLN A 74 -36.16 -2.95 8.24
CA GLN A 74 -35.35 -4.09 7.82
C GLN A 74 -34.73 -3.89 6.44
N ALA A 75 -35.49 -3.31 5.50
CA ALA A 75 -34.98 -2.95 4.18
C ALA A 75 -33.80 -1.95 4.28
N LEU A 76 -33.92 -0.91 5.11
CA LEU A 76 -32.83 0.04 5.34
C LEU A 76 -31.60 -0.61 5.98
N MET A 77 -31.78 -1.57 6.91
CA MET A 77 -30.68 -2.34 7.48
C MET A 77 -29.99 -3.19 6.40
N SER A 78 -30.76 -3.90 5.57
CA SER A 78 -30.26 -4.69 4.45
C SER A 78 -29.50 -3.81 3.44
N LEU A 79 -30.04 -2.64 3.10
CA LEU A 79 -29.39 -1.67 2.22
C LEU A 79 -28.12 -1.06 2.83
N PHE A 80 -28.08 -0.85 4.14
CA PHE A 80 -26.89 -0.42 4.85
C PHE A 80 -25.77 -1.48 4.74
N VAL A 81 -26.09 -2.74 5.00
CA VAL A 81 -25.13 -3.86 4.82
C VAL A 81 -24.69 -3.97 3.36
N LEU A 82 -25.61 -3.89 2.40
CA LEU A 82 -25.30 -3.83 0.96
C LEU A 82 -24.30 -2.69 0.65
N SER A 83 -24.52 -1.50 1.20
CA SER A 83 -23.64 -0.34 0.97
C SER A 83 -22.23 -0.50 1.55
N SER A 84 -22.08 -1.28 2.61
CA SER A 84 -20.78 -1.60 3.22
C SER A 84 -19.94 -2.55 2.38
N LYS A 85 -20.54 -3.21 1.38
CA LYS A 85 -19.94 -4.30 0.59
C LYS A 85 -19.44 -5.48 1.42
N ASP A 86 -19.94 -5.63 2.64
CA ASP A 86 -19.76 -6.83 3.44
C ASP A 86 -21.04 -7.66 3.42
N GLY A 87 -20.95 -8.96 3.13
CA GLY A 87 -22.11 -9.86 3.03
C GLY A 87 -23.13 -9.55 1.90
N TRP A 88 -22.88 -8.53 1.07
CA TRP A 88 -23.80 -8.04 0.03
C TRP A 88 -24.19 -9.11 -1.02
N VAL A 89 -23.24 -9.98 -1.37
CA VAL A 89 -23.43 -11.06 -2.34
C VAL A 89 -24.52 -12.03 -1.88
N SER A 90 -24.54 -12.36 -0.59
CA SER A 90 -25.52 -13.29 -0.02
C SER A 90 -26.94 -12.71 -0.09
N ILE A 91 -27.10 -11.43 0.24
CA ILE A 91 -28.40 -10.72 0.18
C ILE A 91 -28.89 -10.63 -1.27
N MET A 92 -27.99 -10.37 -2.22
CA MET A 92 -28.31 -10.30 -3.63
C MET A 92 -28.80 -11.66 -4.16
N TYR A 93 -28.09 -12.76 -3.88
CA TYR A 93 -28.52 -14.10 -4.31
C TYR A 93 -29.87 -14.49 -3.71
N GLN A 94 -30.07 -14.24 -2.40
CA GLN A 94 -31.38 -14.46 -1.76
C GLN A 94 -32.51 -13.68 -2.44
N GLY A 95 -32.23 -12.46 -2.93
CA GLY A 95 -33.19 -11.67 -3.70
C GLY A 95 -33.45 -12.20 -5.12
N ILE A 96 -32.45 -12.74 -5.80
CA ILE A 96 -32.58 -13.35 -7.13
C ILE A 96 -33.39 -14.65 -7.04
N ASP A 97 -33.14 -15.45 -6.01
CA ASP A 97 -33.74 -16.77 -5.81
C ASP A 97 -35.17 -16.72 -5.24
N ALA A 98 -35.59 -15.58 -4.70
CA ALA A 98 -36.93 -15.42 -4.16
C ALA A 98 -38.00 -15.69 -5.25
N VAL A 99 -39.07 -16.43 -4.94
CA VAL A 99 -40.10 -16.77 -5.94
C VAL A 99 -41.38 -15.97 -5.69
N GLY A 100 -41.90 -16.07 -4.47
CA GLY A 100 -43.12 -15.42 -4.03
C GLY A 100 -43.36 -15.66 -2.55
N VAL A 101 -44.49 -15.17 -2.03
CA VAL A 101 -44.85 -15.33 -0.62
C VAL A 101 -45.15 -16.80 -0.32
N ASP A 102 -44.59 -17.32 0.77
CA ASP A 102 -44.73 -18.71 1.23
C ASP A 102 -44.23 -19.79 0.23
N LEU A 103 -43.42 -19.42 -0.75
CA LEU A 103 -42.79 -20.33 -1.72
C LEU A 103 -41.30 -20.51 -1.40
N GLN A 104 -40.78 -21.72 -1.57
CA GLN A 104 -39.36 -22.00 -1.37
C GLN A 104 -38.53 -21.28 -2.46
N PRO A 105 -37.41 -20.62 -2.12
CA PRO A 105 -36.55 -20.00 -3.11
C PRO A 105 -36.02 -21.03 -4.11
N VAL A 106 -35.93 -20.61 -5.37
CA VAL A 106 -35.43 -21.42 -6.49
C VAL A 106 -34.25 -20.69 -7.09
N GLU A 107 -33.13 -21.39 -7.25
CA GLU A 107 -31.90 -20.81 -7.79
C GLU A 107 -32.14 -20.14 -9.14
N ASN A 108 -31.71 -18.89 -9.28
CA ASN A 108 -31.82 -18.09 -10.50
C ASN A 108 -33.25 -17.94 -11.04
N TYR A 109 -34.26 -17.92 -10.17
CA TYR A 109 -35.65 -17.76 -10.60
C TYR A 109 -35.89 -16.49 -11.42
N ASN A 110 -35.37 -15.35 -10.96
CA ASN A 110 -35.50 -14.08 -11.69
C ASN A 110 -34.23 -13.24 -11.63
N GLU A 111 -33.35 -13.46 -12.61
CA GLU A 111 -32.07 -12.76 -12.75
C GLU A 111 -32.22 -11.24 -12.92
N TRP A 112 -33.34 -10.75 -13.45
CA TRP A 112 -33.57 -9.31 -13.64
C TRP A 112 -33.55 -8.51 -12.34
N ARG A 113 -33.85 -9.16 -11.20
CA ARG A 113 -33.77 -8.52 -9.88
C ARG A 113 -32.34 -8.16 -9.48
N MET A 114 -31.32 -8.75 -10.13
CA MET A 114 -29.94 -8.33 -9.97
C MET A 114 -29.74 -6.84 -10.30
N ILE A 115 -30.50 -6.31 -11.28
CA ILE A 115 -30.42 -4.89 -11.67
C ILE A 115 -30.76 -3.97 -10.49
N TYR A 116 -31.71 -4.35 -9.64
CA TYR A 116 -32.04 -3.59 -8.43
C TYR A 116 -30.82 -3.45 -7.51
N PHE A 117 -30.15 -4.57 -7.20
CA PHE A 117 -28.98 -4.56 -6.31
C PHE A 117 -27.78 -3.85 -6.93
N ILE A 118 -27.49 -4.10 -8.21
CA ILE A 118 -26.36 -3.47 -8.91
C ILE A 118 -26.57 -1.97 -9.07
N SER A 119 -27.78 -1.52 -9.45
CA SER A 119 -28.08 -0.09 -9.58
C SER A 119 -27.94 0.64 -8.24
N PHE A 120 -28.40 0.03 -7.13
CA PHE A 120 -28.18 0.57 -5.79
C PHE A 120 -26.69 0.68 -5.45
N LEU A 121 -25.92 -0.38 -5.67
CA LEU A 121 -24.48 -0.41 -5.37
C LEU A 121 -23.67 0.62 -6.18
N LEU A 122 -24.01 0.80 -7.46
CA LEU A 122 -23.37 1.80 -8.32
C LEU A 122 -23.70 3.22 -7.85
N LEU A 123 -24.98 3.48 -7.55
CA LEU A 123 -25.44 4.79 -7.09
C LEU A 123 -24.80 5.18 -5.76
N VAL A 124 -24.84 4.29 -4.75
CA VAL A 124 -24.22 4.57 -3.45
C VAL A 124 -22.71 4.65 -3.56
N GLY A 125 -22.08 3.78 -4.36
CA GLY A 125 -20.64 3.85 -4.65
C GLY A 125 -20.23 5.20 -5.24
N PHE A 126 -21.02 5.74 -6.17
CA PHE A 126 -20.79 7.08 -6.74
C PHE A 126 -20.90 8.18 -5.68
N PHE A 127 -21.91 8.14 -4.81
CA PHE A 127 -22.04 9.14 -3.74
C PHE A 127 -20.91 9.07 -2.72
N VAL A 128 -20.47 7.87 -2.32
CA VAL A 128 -19.35 7.69 -1.39
C VAL A 128 -18.06 8.25 -1.99
N LEU A 129 -17.80 7.99 -3.28
CA LEU A 129 -16.66 8.56 -3.99
C LEU A 129 -16.74 10.09 -4.04
N ASN A 130 -17.90 10.64 -4.40
CA ASN A 130 -18.08 12.09 -4.45
C ASN A 130 -17.95 12.76 -3.08
N MET A 131 -18.43 12.11 -2.01
CA MET A 131 -18.24 12.59 -0.65
C MET A 131 -16.75 12.61 -0.28
N PHE A 132 -16.01 11.53 -0.60
CA PHE A 132 -14.58 11.45 -0.33
C PHE A 132 -13.78 12.53 -1.09
N VAL A 133 -14.04 12.67 -2.40
CA VAL A 133 -13.42 13.72 -3.22
C VAL A 133 -13.74 15.10 -2.67
N GLY A 134 -15.00 15.35 -2.27
CA GLY A 134 -15.42 16.60 -1.64
C GLY A 134 -14.60 16.94 -0.40
N VAL A 135 -14.41 15.99 0.52
CA VAL A 135 -13.61 16.17 1.74
C VAL A 135 -12.14 16.43 1.42
N VAL A 136 -11.55 15.65 0.50
CA VAL A 136 -10.15 15.81 0.11
C VAL A 136 -9.90 17.17 -0.54
N VAL A 137 -10.77 17.58 -1.46
CA VAL A 137 -10.70 18.88 -2.14
C VAL A 137 -10.85 20.03 -1.15
N GLU A 138 -11.82 19.95 -0.23
CA GLU A 138 -11.99 20.98 0.81
C GLU A 138 -10.75 21.09 1.71
N ASN A 139 -10.18 19.95 2.14
CA ASN A 139 -8.94 19.93 2.92
C ASN A 139 -7.76 20.48 2.13
N PHE A 140 -7.67 20.18 0.83
CA PHE A 140 -6.63 20.72 -0.03
C PHE A 140 -6.75 22.24 -0.18
N HIS A 141 -7.97 22.77 -0.37
CA HIS A 141 -8.23 24.20 -0.42
C HIS A 141 -7.84 24.89 0.90
N LYS A 142 -8.23 24.33 2.05
CA LYS A 142 -7.83 24.85 3.38
C LYS A 142 -6.31 24.87 3.55
N CYS A 143 -5.62 23.81 3.14
CA CYS A 143 -4.16 23.72 3.22
C CYS A 143 -3.49 24.75 2.31
N LYS A 144 -3.97 24.89 1.06
CA LYS A 144 -3.49 25.88 0.11
C LYS A 144 -3.64 27.30 0.65
N GLU A 145 -4.79 27.64 1.20
CA GLU A 145 -5.04 28.96 1.80
C GLU A 145 -4.14 29.23 3.02
N ALA A 146 -3.92 28.23 3.88
CA ALA A 146 -3.02 28.34 5.03
C ALA A 146 -1.57 28.55 4.59
N LEU A 147 -1.10 27.78 3.60
CA LEU A 147 0.23 27.90 3.03
C LEU A 147 0.45 29.27 2.37
N GLU A 148 -0.53 29.77 1.61
CA GLU A 148 -0.47 31.10 1.00
C GLU A 148 -0.37 32.22 2.05
N LYS A 149 -1.10 32.10 3.17
CA LYS A 149 -1.00 33.04 4.29
C LYS A 149 0.37 32.98 4.96
N GLU A 150 0.88 31.79 5.26
CA GLU A 150 2.20 31.59 5.89
C GLU A 150 3.33 32.12 4.98
N MET A 151 3.25 31.88 3.66
CA MET A 151 4.21 32.43 2.69
C MET A 151 4.19 33.96 2.67
N ARG A 152 3.00 34.58 2.74
CA ARG A 152 2.87 36.05 2.80
C ARG A 152 3.47 36.61 4.09
N GLU A 153 3.28 35.94 5.22
CA GLU A 153 3.87 36.32 6.51
C GLU A 153 5.39 36.18 6.51
N LYS A 154 5.93 35.02 6.10
CA LYS A 154 7.38 34.82 5.95
C LYS A 154 8.02 35.82 4.98
N ALA A 155 7.33 36.18 3.91
CA ALA A 155 7.82 37.21 2.99
C ALA A 155 7.88 38.59 3.66
N ARG A 156 6.90 38.96 4.50
CA ARG A 156 6.92 40.19 5.30
C ARG A 156 8.05 40.18 6.33
N GLU A 157 8.21 39.09 7.07
CA GLU A 157 9.31 38.94 8.04
C GLU A 157 10.68 39.03 7.38
N LYS A 158 10.90 38.32 6.25
CA LYS A 158 12.15 38.42 5.48
C LYS A 158 12.43 39.84 5.01
N ARG A 159 11.40 40.59 4.59
CA ARG A 159 11.54 42.02 4.23
C ARG A 159 11.97 42.85 5.43
N LEU A 160 11.37 42.66 6.60
CA LEU A 160 11.73 43.37 7.83
C LEU A 160 13.14 43.02 8.30
N GLN A 161 13.50 41.73 8.31
CA GLN A 161 14.85 41.27 8.66
C GLN A 161 15.92 41.83 7.71
N ARG A 162 15.66 41.90 6.40
CA ARG A 162 16.57 42.51 5.43
C ARG A 162 16.82 43.98 5.74
N LYS A 163 15.78 44.74 6.10
CA LYS A 163 15.92 46.14 6.52
C LYS A 163 16.79 46.27 7.78
N LEU A 164 16.50 45.49 8.82
CA LEU A 164 17.27 45.49 10.08
C LEU A 164 18.73 45.05 9.90
N LYS A 165 18.98 44.01 9.10
CA LYS A 165 20.35 43.56 8.78
C LYS A 165 21.12 44.63 8.00
N ARG A 166 20.47 45.33 7.07
CA ARG A 166 21.11 46.41 6.30
C ARG A 166 21.52 47.56 7.23
N GLN A 167 20.65 47.97 8.15
CA GLN A 167 20.98 48.95 9.19
C GLN A 167 22.17 48.50 10.05
N LYS A 168 22.11 47.29 10.63
CA LYS A 168 23.24 46.76 11.44
C LYS A 168 24.54 46.57 10.64
N TYR A 169 24.45 46.20 9.36
CA TYR A 169 25.61 46.06 8.49
C TYR A 169 26.23 47.43 8.18
N GLU A 170 25.43 48.45 7.89
CA GLU A 170 25.89 49.83 7.74
C GLU A 170 26.57 50.34 9.03
N GLU A 171 26.01 50.03 10.20
CA GLU A 171 26.64 50.33 11.51
C GLU A 171 27.95 49.55 11.74
N SER A 172 28.01 48.27 11.40
CA SER A 172 29.17 47.39 11.67
C SER A 172 30.29 47.47 10.63
N MET A 173 29.98 47.80 9.37
CA MET A 173 30.96 48.02 8.30
C MET A 173 31.73 49.32 8.44
N ALA A 174 31.20 50.28 9.21
CA ALA A 174 32.01 51.38 9.71
C ALA A 174 33.22 50.87 10.54
N GLY A 175 33.19 49.62 11.04
CA GLY A 175 34.18 49.09 11.98
C GLY A 175 35.19 48.04 11.48
N ARG A 176 34.96 47.23 10.43
CA ARG A 176 35.82 46.04 10.19
C ARG A 176 35.96 45.59 8.73
N LYS A 177 37.10 45.89 8.10
CA LYS A 177 37.63 45.15 6.93
C LYS A 177 38.73 44.18 7.41
N LYS A 178 38.59 42.85 7.25
CA LYS A 178 39.70 41.93 6.92
C LYS A 178 39.31 40.45 6.66
N LYS A 179 39.65 40.04 5.43
CA LYS A 179 40.26 38.78 4.90
C LYS A 179 39.94 37.41 5.55
N VAL A 180 39.32 36.54 4.74
CA VAL A 180 39.18 35.09 4.96
C VAL A 180 40.31 34.34 4.21
N LYS A 181 41.02 33.42 4.88
CA LYS A 181 42.02 32.51 4.29
C LYS A 181 41.33 31.25 3.70
N LYS A 182 41.78 30.80 2.52
CA LYS A 182 41.35 29.54 1.89
C LYS A 182 42.14 28.35 2.45
N ASN A 183 41.45 27.29 2.84
CA ASN A 183 42.04 26.01 3.26
C ASN A 183 42.48 25.17 2.06
N GLN A 184 43.61 24.48 2.19
CA GLN A 184 44.23 23.65 1.15
C GLN A 184 43.57 22.25 1.08
N PRO A 185 43.47 21.61 -0.10
CA PRO A 185 42.71 20.37 -0.27
C PRO A 185 43.42 19.11 0.25
N TYR A 186 42.62 18.12 0.64
CA TYR A 186 42.97 16.91 1.43
C TYR A 186 43.88 15.88 0.72
N TRP A 187 44.12 16.01 -0.58
CA TRP A 187 44.80 14.98 -1.41
C TRP A 187 46.33 15.08 -1.44
N HIS A 188 46.92 15.98 -0.65
CA HIS A 188 48.32 16.39 -0.78
C HIS A 188 49.35 15.27 -0.51
N ASN A 189 48.97 14.18 0.17
CA ASN A 189 49.91 13.15 0.67
C ASN A 189 49.63 11.71 0.16
N TYR A 190 49.08 11.51 -1.05
CA TYR A 190 48.80 10.16 -1.57
C TYR A 190 50.01 9.54 -2.32
N GLY A 191 50.29 8.24 -2.10
CA GLY A 191 51.27 7.46 -2.86
C GLY A 191 50.71 6.92 -4.20
N THR A 192 51.58 6.54 -5.14
CA THR A 192 51.25 6.27 -6.56
C THR A 192 50.21 5.17 -6.78
N THR A 193 50.33 4.02 -6.08
CA THR A 193 49.38 2.90 -6.18
C THR A 193 48.03 3.22 -5.55
N ARG A 194 48.02 3.95 -4.43
CA ARG A 194 46.81 4.40 -3.74
C ARG A 194 46.07 5.49 -4.52
N MET A 195 46.80 6.35 -5.23
CA MET A 195 46.23 7.39 -6.09
C MET A 195 45.54 6.80 -7.32
N PHE A 196 46.14 5.78 -7.95
CA PHE A 196 45.53 5.06 -9.07
C PHE A 196 44.26 4.31 -8.64
N LEU A 197 44.32 3.52 -7.56
CA LEU A 197 43.15 2.80 -7.03
C LEU A 197 42.04 3.75 -6.57
N ASN A 198 42.39 4.88 -5.94
CA ASN A 198 41.42 5.90 -5.60
C ASN A 198 40.78 6.51 -6.86
N GLY A 199 41.53 6.70 -7.95
CA GLY A 199 40.99 7.16 -9.23
C GLY A 199 40.00 6.18 -9.87
N VAL A 200 40.27 4.88 -9.76
CA VAL A 200 39.38 3.82 -10.28
C VAL A 200 38.10 3.71 -9.42
N VAL A 201 38.25 3.63 -8.10
CA VAL A 201 37.14 3.45 -7.15
C VAL A 201 36.23 4.69 -7.07
N THR A 202 36.76 5.90 -7.27
CA THR A 202 35.95 7.13 -7.26
C THR A 202 35.36 7.47 -8.63
N SER A 203 35.59 6.63 -9.64
CA SER A 203 35.06 6.84 -10.98
C SER A 203 33.58 6.48 -11.06
N LYS A 204 32.80 7.36 -11.72
CA LYS A 204 31.36 7.11 -11.98
C LYS A 204 31.10 5.83 -12.79
N TYR A 205 32.06 5.43 -13.63
CA TYR A 205 31.96 4.21 -14.43
C TYR A 205 32.04 2.94 -13.58
N PHE A 206 32.88 2.95 -12.54
CA PHE A 206 32.97 1.84 -11.60
C PHE A 206 31.68 1.68 -10.80
N ASP A 207 31.11 2.77 -10.28
CA ASP A 207 29.82 2.73 -9.58
C ASP A 207 28.67 2.27 -10.50
N LEU A 208 28.65 2.73 -11.76
CA LEU A 208 27.66 2.29 -12.75
C LEU A 208 27.79 0.80 -13.08
N ALA A 209 29.01 0.27 -13.20
CA ALA A 209 29.26 -1.14 -13.44
C ALA A 209 28.79 -2.01 -12.27
N ILE A 210 29.07 -1.61 -11.03
CA ILE A 210 28.60 -2.31 -9.83
C ILE A 210 27.07 -2.26 -9.73
N ALA A 211 26.44 -1.11 -10.02
CA ALA A 211 24.99 -0.99 -10.05
C ALA A 211 24.34 -1.93 -11.09
N ALA A 212 24.94 -2.07 -12.28
CA ALA A 212 24.47 -3.01 -13.29
C ALA A 212 24.54 -4.47 -12.80
N VAL A 213 25.64 -4.86 -12.14
CA VAL A 213 25.80 -6.21 -11.56
C VAL A 213 24.78 -6.47 -10.45
N ILE A 214 24.48 -5.47 -9.61
CA ILE A 214 23.39 -5.57 -8.61
C ILE A 214 22.04 -5.80 -9.30
N GLY A 215 21.74 -5.06 -10.37
CA GLY A 215 20.50 -5.22 -11.13
C GLY A 215 20.34 -6.63 -11.71
N ILE A 216 21.39 -7.18 -12.33
CA ILE A 216 21.38 -8.54 -12.88
C ILE A 216 21.24 -9.58 -11.77
N ASN A 217 21.88 -9.38 -10.62
CA ASN A 217 21.73 -10.28 -9.47
C ASN A 217 20.30 -10.28 -8.90
N VAL A 218 19.63 -9.13 -8.84
CA VAL A 218 18.21 -9.05 -8.44
C VAL A 218 17.31 -9.79 -9.43
N ILE A 219 17.55 -9.64 -10.74
CA ILE A 219 16.83 -10.40 -11.77
C ILE A 219 17.09 -11.90 -11.61
N SER A 220 18.33 -12.30 -11.31
CA SER A 220 18.69 -13.69 -11.04
C SER A 220 17.91 -14.29 -9.88
N MET A 221 17.65 -13.52 -8.82
CA MET A 221 16.81 -13.98 -7.70
C MET A 221 15.33 -14.04 -8.07
N ALA A 222 14.85 -13.10 -8.90
CA ALA A 222 13.46 -13.11 -9.36
C ALA A 222 13.13 -14.28 -10.32
N MET A 223 14.14 -14.90 -10.93
CA MET A 223 13.99 -16.07 -11.81
C MET A 223 13.85 -17.40 -11.05
N GLU A 224 13.95 -17.42 -9.72
CA GLU A 224 13.71 -18.62 -8.92
C GLU A 224 12.21 -18.98 -8.88
N PHE A 225 11.82 -20.16 -9.37
CA PHE A 225 10.43 -20.65 -9.34
C PHE A 225 10.35 -22.12 -8.89
N TYR A 226 9.15 -22.54 -8.45
CA TYR A 226 8.89 -23.89 -7.96
C TYR A 226 9.02 -24.95 -9.07
N MET A 227 9.69 -26.08 -8.78
CA MET A 227 9.97 -27.16 -9.74
C MET A 227 10.84 -26.75 -10.95
N MET A 228 11.98 -26.14 -10.66
CA MET A 228 12.93 -25.69 -11.67
C MET A 228 13.70 -26.84 -12.34
N PRO A 229 13.88 -26.82 -13.69
CA PRO A 229 14.70 -27.80 -14.37
C PRO A 229 16.17 -27.74 -13.89
N PRO A 230 16.86 -28.90 -13.82
CA PRO A 230 18.19 -28.99 -13.21
C PRO A 230 19.25 -28.12 -13.90
N GLY A 231 19.14 -27.92 -15.21
CA GLY A 231 20.05 -27.04 -15.97
C GLY A 231 19.95 -25.57 -15.54
N LEU A 232 18.74 -25.04 -15.37
CA LEU A 232 18.54 -23.66 -14.95
C LEU A 232 19.01 -23.45 -13.50
N LYS A 233 18.78 -24.44 -12.63
CA LYS A 233 19.27 -24.43 -11.24
C LYS A 233 20.80 -24.35 -11.17
N TYR A 234 21.51 -25.08 -12.04
CA TYR A 234 22.97 -25.02 -12.12
C TYR A 234 23.47 -23.66 -12.59
N VAL A 235 22.86 -23.10 -13.64
CA VAL A 235 23.21 -21.77 -14.17
C VAL A 235 23.00 -20.68 -13.13
N LEU A 236 21.86 -20.67 -12.45
CA LEU A 236 21.57 -19.70 -11.39
C LEU A 236 22.55 -19.84 -10.21
N LYS A 237 22.96 -21.07 -9.85
CA LYS A 237 23.99 -21.30 -8.83
C LYS A 237 25.35 -20.76 -9.24
N ALA A 238 25.76 -20.96 -10.50
CA ALA A 238 27.01 -20.43 -11.04
C ALA A 238 27.01 -18.89 -11.08
N LEU A 239 25.90 -18.29 -11.53
CA LEU A 239 25.72 -16.83 -11.52
C LEU A 239 25.79 -16.26 -10.10
N ASN A 240 25.19 -16.95 -9.12
CA ASN A 240 25.23 -16.54 -7.72
C ASN A 240 26.67 -16.49 -7.16
N TYR A 241 27.51 -17.46 -7.54
CA TYR A 241 28.92 -17.48 -7.17
C TYR A 241 29.71 -16.37 -7.86
N PHE A 242 29.47 -16.15 -9.16
CA PHE A 242 30.08 -15.05 -9.92
C PHE A 242 29.78 -13.68 -9.30
N PHE A 243 28.51 -13.37 -9.01
CA PHE A 243 28.15 -12.10 -8.38
C PHE A 243 28.86 -11.92 -7.04
N THR A 244 28.91 -12.98 -6.24
CA THR A 244 29.60 -12.97 -4.95
C THR A 244 31.09 -12.67 -5.07
N ALA A 245 31.78 -13.24 -6.07
CA ALA A 245 33.18 -12.94 -6.36
C ALA A 245 33.39 -11.47 -6.78
N VAL A 246 32.52 -10.92 -7.63
CA VAL A 246 32.61 -9.51 -8.06
C VAL A 246 32.47 -8.55 -6.86
N PHE A 247 31.53 -8.83 -5.95
CA PHE A 247 31.30 -7.99 -4.78
C PHE A 247 32.40 -8.08 -3.71
N THR A 248 33.04 -9.24 -3.56
CA THR A 248 34.18 -9.39 -2.65
C THR A 248 35.41 -8.66 -3.19
N LEU A 249 35.65 -8.70 -4.50
CA LEU A 249 36.69 -7.90 -5.16
C LEU A 249 36.41 -6.39 -5.07
N GLU A 250 35.17 -5.95 -5.27
CA GLU A 250 34.75 -4.55 -5.08
C GLU A 250 35.12 -4.06 -3.67
N ALA A 251 34.77 -4.84 -2.65
CA ALA A 251 35.05 -4.52 -1.25
C ALA A 251 36.54 -4.44 -0.95
N ALA A 252 37.34 -5.38 -1.46
CA ALA A 252 38.79 -5.39 -1.30
C ALA A 252 39.44 -4.15 -1.94
N MET A 253 38.99 -3.76 -3.15
CA MET A 253 39.50 -2.56 -3.84
C MET A 253 39.16 -1.26 -3.07
N LYS A 254 37.94 -1.14 -2.53
CA LYS A 254 37.52 0.01 -1.72
C LYS A 254 38.30 0.12 -0.39
N LEU A 255 38.60 -1.00 0.26
CA LEU A 255 39.42 -1.06 1.48
C LEU A 255 40.82 -0.47 1.25
N VAL A 256 41.47 -0.86 0.14
CA VAL A 256 42.84 -0.43 -0.18
C VAL A 256 42.89 1.03 -0.62
N ALA A 257 41.88 1.52 -1.36
CA ALA A 257 41.83 2.89 -1.87
C ALA A 257 41.59 3.95 -0.77
N LEU A 258 40.56 3.74 0.06
CA LEU A 258 40.08 4.75 1.03
C LEU A 258 40.80 4.63 2.38
N GLY A 259 41.27 3.44 2.74
CA GLY A 259 41.88 3.14 4.03
C GLY A 259 40.84 2.99 5.16
N VAL A 260 41.20 2.22 6.19
CA VAL A 260 40.33 1.78 7.29
C VAL A 260 39.66 2.94 8.05
N ARG A 261 40.30 4.12 8.09
CA ARG A 261 39.93 5.21 9.00
C ARG A 261 38.75 6.09 8.54
N ARG A 262 38.34 6.01 7.26
CA ARG A 262 37.26 6.85 6.71
C ARG A 262 36.22 6.07 5.90
N TRP A 263 36.27 4.73 5.95
CA TRP A 263 35.28 3.89 5.28
C TRP A 263 33.95 3.89 6.04
N ASN A 264 32.86 4.07 5.29
CA ASN A 264 31.49 4.11 5.76
C ASN A 264 31.13 2.79 6.51
N ARG A 265 30.65 2.89 7.76
CA ARG A 265 30.37 1.71 8.62
C ARG A 265 29.34 0.76 8.02
N LEU A 266 28.43 1.28 7.20
CA LEU A 266 27.41 0.50 6.51
C LEU A 266 28.00 -0.42 5.43
N ASP A 267 29.01 0.04 4.69
CA ASP A 267 29.67 -0.78 3.66
C ASP A 267 30.45 -1.94 4.29
N MET A 268 31.12 -1.71 5.43
CA MET A 268 31.79 -2.75 6.19
C MET A 268 30.81 -3.83 6.67
N PHE A 269 29.64 -3.41 7.17
CA PHE A 269 28.61 -4.33 7.64
C PHE A 269 28.03 -5.20 6.51
N ILE A 270 27.79 -4.60 5.33
CA ILE A 270 27.25 -5.33 4.18
C ILE A 270 28.28 -6.34 3.63
N VAL A 271 29.56 -6.00 3.63
CA VAL A 271 30.63 -6.91 3.20
C VAL A 271 30.78 -8.07 4.19
N PHE A 272 30.74 -7.78 5.50
CA PHE A 272 30.77 -8.81 6.54
C PHE A 272 29.58 -9.78 6.43
N LEU A 273 28.35 -9.28 6.25
CA LEU A 273 27.16 -10.11 6.01
C LEU A 273 27.28 -10.97 4.75
N SER A 274 27.91 -10.46 3.70
CA SER A 274 28.08 -11.21 2.45
C SER A 274 29.08 -12.36 2.57
N VAL A 275 30.17 -12.16 3.31
CA VAL A 275 31.16 -13.20 3.60
C VAL A 275 30.59 -14.21 4.60
N ALA A 276 29.91 -13.75 5.63
CA ALA A 276 29.19 -14.61 6.58
C ALA A 276 28.16 -15.48 5.86
N GLY A 277 27.41 -14.93 4.90
CA GLY A 277 26.44 -15.68 4.11
C GLY A 277 27.04 -16.84 3.31
N ILE A 278 28.24 -16.68 2.76
CA ILE A 278 28.95 -17.76 2.04
C ILE A 278 29.43 -18.83 3.01
N ILE A 279 30.00 -18.41 4.14
CA ILE A 279 30.45 -19.32 5.19
C ILE A 279 29.27 -20.14 5.72
N PHE A 280 28.11 -19.51 5.96
CA PHE A 280 26.88 -20.20 6.36
C PHE A 280 26.33 -21.16 5.28
N GLU A 281 26.47 -20.83 4.00
CA GLU A 281 26.07 -21.69 2.86
C GLU A 281 27.04 -22.89 2.68
N GLU A 282 28.29 -22.79 3.14
CA GLU A 282 29.25 -23.92 3.25
C GLU A 282 29.02 -24.77 4.53
N PHE A 283 28.59 -24.14 5.62
CA PHE A 283 28.21 -24.82 6.86
C PHE A 283 26.85 -25.54 6.79
N GLU A 284 26.10 -25.46 5.68
CA GLU A 284 24.88 -26.27 5.43
C GLU A 284 25.13 -27.79 5.40
N ALA A 285 26.38 -28.25 5.51
CA ALA A 285 26.71 -29.64 5.85
C ALA A 285 26.42 -29.99 7.33
N LEU A 286 26.17 -28.99 8.18
CA LEU A 286 25.70 -29.13 9.56
C LEU A 286 24.34 -28.43 9.69
N GLU A 287 23.31 -29.20 10.00
CA GLU A 287 21.88 -28.84 10.14
C GLU A 287 21.57 -27.54 10.93
N LEU A 288 21.78 -26.36 10.33
CA LEU A 288 21.30 -25.09 10.88
C LEU A 288 19.96 -24.67 10.24
N PRO A 289 18.95 -24.23 11.01
CA PRO A 289 17.58 -24.00 10.54
C PRO A 289 17.41 -22.57 9.98
N ILE A 290 18.35 -22.09 9.15
CA ILE A 290 18.24 -20.77 8.53
C ILE A 290 17.91 -20.97 7.06
N ASN A 291 16.71 -20.55 6.65
CA ASN A 291 16.26 -20.68 5.27
C ASN A 291 17.19 -19.87 4.33
N PRO A 292 17.88 -20.51 3.36
CA PRO A 292 18.87 -19.86 2.49
C PRO A 292 18.29 -18.71 1.66
N THR A 293 16.97 -18.67 1.48
CA THR A 293 16.25 -17.56 0.85
C THR A 293 16.37 -16.23 1.61
N ILE A 294 16.46 -16.24 2.94
CA ILE A 294 16.59 -15.02 3.75
C ILE A 294 17.96 -14.37 3.53
N ILE A 295 19.02 -15.18 3.44
CA ILE A 295 20.40 -14.72 3.18
C ILE A 295 20.51 -14.14 1.76
N ARG A 296 19.73 -14.66 0.80
CA ARG A 296 19.62 -14.13 -0.56
C ARG A 296 18.92 -12.78 -0.59
N VAL A 297 17.78 -12.62 0.11
CA VAL A 297 17.04 -11.35 0.21
C VAL A 297 17.89 -10.23 0.83
N MET A 298 18.75 -10.53 1.80
CA MET A 298 19.68 -9.56 2.40
C MET A 298 20.66 -8.93 1.37
N ARG A 299 20.87 -9.56 0.20
CA ARG A 299 21.71 -8.98 -0.88
C ARG A 299 21.01 -7.81 -1.59
N VAL A 300 19.68 -7.69 -1.51
CA VAL A 300 18.88 -6.58 -2.05
C VAL A 300 19.09 -5.28 -1.27
N LEU A 301 19.44 -5.37 0.02
CA LEU A 301 19.77 -4.20 0.86
C LEU A 301 20.96 -3.38 0.33
N ARG A 302 21.72 -3.91 -0.63
CA ARG A 302 22.81 -3.20 -1.32
C ARG A 302 22.32 -2.06 -2.20
N ILE A 303 21.04 -2.03 -2.57
CA ILE A 303 20.43 -0.89 -3.29
C ILE A 303 20.42 0.36 -2.40
N ALA A 304 20.38 0.22 -1.07
CA ALA A 304 20.46 1.33 -0.12
C ALA A 304 21.88 1.94 0.00
N ARG A 305 22.85 1.49 -0.81
CA ARG A 305 24.20 2.08 -0.92
C ARG A 305 24.23 3.38 -1.74
N GLY A 306 23.13 3.72 -2.43
CA GLY A 306 22.98 4.96 -3.21
C GLY A 306 22.69 6.18 -2.35
#